data_AF-A0A520MGK2-F1
#
_entry.id   AF-A0A520MGK2-F1
#
_cell.length_a   1.000
_cell.length_b   1.000
_cell.length_c   1.000
_cell.angle_alpha   90.00
_cell.angle_beta   90.00
_cell.angle_gamma   90.00
#
_symmetry.space_group_name_H-M   'P 1'
#
loop_
_entity.id
_entity.type
_entity.pdbx_description
1 polymer ?
#
loop_
_entity_poly.entity_id
_entity_poly.type
_entity_poly.pdbx_seq_one_letter_code
_entity_poly.pdbx_strand_id
1 'polypeptide(L)' 'MIKIYGTENSRAMRPIWTAEEMGLDYELIMMPFPPRV' A
#
# COMPACT_ATOMS: atom_id res chain seq x y z
N MET A 1 10.00 -6.87 6.52
CA MET A 1 8.54 -6.68 6.55
C MET A 1 8.22 -5.40 5.79
N ILE A 2 7.67 -5.54 4.58
CA ILE A 2 7.35 -4.40 3.72
C ILE A 2 6.05 -3.77 4.22
N LYS A 3 6.00 -2.44 4.33
CA LYS A 3 4.77 -1.72 4.65
C LYS A 3 4.35 -0.90 3.45
N ILE A 4 3.14 -1.11 2.96
CA ILE A 4 2.55 -0.35 1.85
C ILE A 4 1.52 0.61 2.45
N TYR A 5 1.75 1.91 2.29
CA TYR A 5 0.84 2.94 2.76
C TYR A 5 -0.05 3.42 1.62
N GLY A 6 -1.37 3.45 1.85
CA GLY A 6 -2.35 3.88 0.87
C GLY A 6 -3.44 4.74 1.48
N THR A 7 -4.06 5.59 0.66
CA THR A 7 -5.31 6.29 0.97
C THR A 7 -6.33 5.99 -0.13
N GLU A 8 -7.60 6.34 0.06
CA GLU A 8 -8.61 6.29 -0.99
C GLU A 8 -8.11 6.99 -2.27
N ASN A 9 -8.30 6.34 -3.43
CA ASN A 9 -7.82 6.79 -4.75
C ASN A 9 -6.29 7.03 -4.86
N SER A 10 -5.49 6.46 -3.95
CA SER A 10 -4.03 6.47 -4.06
C SER A 10 -3.50 5.47 -5.08
N ARG A 11 -2.23 5.62 -5.48
CA ARG A 11 -1.54 4.67 -6.35
C ARG A 11 -0.97 3.46 -5.61
N ALA A 12 -1.43 3.17 -4.39
CA ALA A 12 -0.96 2.05 -3.57
C ALA A 12 -1.27 0.68 -4.21
N MET A 13 -2.20 0.60 -5.15
CA MET A 13 -2.48 -0.64 -5.91
C MET A 13 -1.26 -1.15 -6.69
N ARG A 14 -0.39 -0.24 -7.18
CA ARG A 14 0.80 -0.61 -7.95
C ARG A 14 1.81 -1.41 -7.10
N PRO A 15 2.27 -0.92 -5.93
CA PRO A 15 3.16 -1.69 -5.09
C PRO A 15 2.49 -2.96 -4.53
N ILE A 16 1.17 -2.97 -4.29
CA ILE A 16 0.44 -4.19 -3.90
C ILE A 16 0.58 -5.26 -4.98
N TRP A 17 0.23 -4.96 -6.23
CA TRP A 17 0.35 -5.93 -7.32
C TRP A 17 1.77 -6.45 -7.50
N THR A 18 2.78 -5.58 -7.40
CA THR A 18 4.17 -6.04 -7.48
C THR A 18 4.53 -6.97 -6.33
N ALA A 19 4.08 -6.69 -5.10
CA ALA A 19 4.32 -7.55 -3.96
C ALA A 19 3.64 -8.91 -4.11
N GLU A 20 2.39 -8.94 -4.60
CA GLU A 20 1.65 -10.17 -4.92
C GLU A 20 2.37 -11.02 -5.98
N GLU A 21 2.72 -10.42 -7.12
CA GLU A 21 3.40 -11.13 -8.24
C GLU A 21 4.78 -11.69 -7.83
N MET A 22 5.47 -11.01 -6.91
CA MET A 22 6.77 -11.44 -6.41
C MET A 22 6.67 -12.38 -5.20
N GLY A 23 5.47 -12.66 -4.68
CA GLY A 23 5.26 -13.48 -3.48
C GLY A 23 5.90 -12.89 -2.22
N LEU A 24 5.95 -11.56 -2.12
CA LEU A 24 6.56 -10.85 -1.00
C LEU A 24 5.55 -10.65 0.13
N ASP A 25 5.99 -10.88 1.36
CA ASP A 25 5.20 -10.58 2.55
C ASP A 25 5.15 -9.07 2.81
N TYR A 26 3.92 -8.53 2.94
CA TYR A 26 3.68 -7.10 3.14
C TYR A 26 2.48 -6.83 4.04
N GLU A 27 2.51 -5.66 4.68
CA GLU A 27 1.41 -5.10 5.46
C GLU A 27 0.84 -3.88 4.72
N LEU A 28 -0.46 -3.89 4.42
CA LEU A 28 -1.17 -2.73 3.87
C LEU A 28 -1.72 -1.85 5.00
N ILE A 29 -1.27 -0.60 5.06
CA ILE A 29 -1.71 0.39 6.04
C ILE A 29 -2.52 1.47 5.32
N MET A 30 -3.83 1.50 5.63
CA MET A 30 -4.75 2.50 5.08
C MET A 30 -4.74 3.76 5.93
N MET A 31 -4.48 4.90 5.29
CA MET A 31 -4.49 6.24 5.87
C MET A 31 -5.77 6.99 5.49
N PRO A 32 -6.27 7.88 6.37
CA PRO A 32 -7.37 8.77 6.03
C PRO A 32 -6.95 9.79 4.96
N PHE A 33 -7.90 10.18 4.10
CA PHE A 33 -7.70 11.27 3.15
C PHE A 33 -8.08 12.62 3.81
N PRO A 34 -7.26 13.68 3.69
CA PRO A 34 -5.95 13.73 3.05
C PRO A 34 -4.85 13.16 3.98
N PRO A 35 -3.86 12.43 3.45
CA PRO A 35 -2.80 11.80 4.24
C PRO A 35 -1.74 12.86 4.62
N ARG A 36 -2.10 13.78 5.52
CA ARG A 36 -1.25 14.88 5.98
C ARG A 36 -0.97 14.83 7.48
N VAL A 37 -1.28 13.71 8.12
CA VAL A 37 -0.91 13.42 9.51
C VAL A 37 0.50 12.86 9.56
#